data_AF-A0AAW5MTL1-F1
#
_entry.id   AF-A0AAW5MTL1-F1
#
_cell.length_a   1.000
_cell.length_b   1.000
_cell.length_c   1.000
_cell.angle_alpha   90.00
_cell.angle_beta   90.00
_cell.angle_gamma   90.00
#
_symmetry.space_group_name_H-M   'P 1'
#
loop_
_entity.id
_entity.type
_entity.pdbx_description
1 polymer ?
#
loop_
_entity_poly.entity_id
_entity_poly.type
_entity_poly.pdbx_seq_one_letter_code
_entity_poly.pdbx_strand_id
1 'polypeptide(L)' 'TNYKPSSERSPTGKEVVISIAHAWPALFLNIAVVGGIRANIFTQTEAGAEAVLIVQSIGFFN' A
#
# COMPACT_ATOMS: atom_id res chain seq x y z
N THR A 1 -8.08 26.21 20.84
CA THR A 1 -7.06 25.46 20.08
C THR A 1 -7.25 25.70 18.60
N ASN A 2 -6.41 26.56 18.03
CA ASN A 2 -6.50 27.05 16.65
C ASN A 2 -5.84 26.02 15.71
N TYR A 3 -6.60 25.03 15.22
CA TYR A 3 -6.11 24.07 14.23
C TYR A 3 -6.15 24.74 12.86
N LYS A 4 -5.03 25.34 12.44
CA LYS A 4 -4.84 25.77 11.05
C LYS A 4 -4.99 24.53 10.14
N PRO A 5 -5.83 24.56 9.10
CA PRO A 5 -5.81 23.51 8.10
C PRO A 5 -4.43 23.48 7.47
N SER A 6 -3.69 22.39 7.64
CA SER A 6 -2.39 22.15 7.00
C SER A 6 -2.54 21.87 5.49
N SER A 7 -3.36 22.65 4.80
CA SER A 7 -3.54 22.60 3.34
C SER A 7 -3.76 24.03 2.86
N GLU A 8 -2.67 24.80 2.83
CA GLU A 8 -2.63 26.17 2.29
C GLU A 8 -2.46 26.16 0.75
N ARG A 9 -2.22 24.98 0.15
CA ARG A 9 -1.98 24.79 -1.28
C ARG A 9 -2.41 23.40 -1.73
N SER A 10 -2.97 23.27 -2.94
CA SER A 10 -3.19 21.97 -3.57
C SER A 10 -1.84 21.24 -3.73
N PRO A 11 -1.77 19.92 -3.48
CA PRO A 11 -0.55 19.17 -3.64
C PRO A 11 -0.04 19.30 -5.07
N THR A 12 1.22 19.68 -5.20
CA THR A 12 1.93 19.73 -6.47
C THR A 12 2.09 18.31 -7.02
N GLY A 13 2.15 18.14 -8.35
CA GLY A 13 2.31 16.81 -8.96
C GLY A 13 3.51 16.01 -8.42
N LYS A 14 4.58 16.71 -8.01
CA LYS A 14 5.73 16.09 -7.33
C LYS A 14 5.38 15.51 -5.96
N GLU A 15 4.57 16.20 -5.15
CA GLU A 15 4.14 15.72 -3.83
C GLU A 15 3.20 14.53 -3.95
N VAL A 16 2.36 14.50 -5.00
CA VAL A 16 1.52 13.35 -5.32
C VAL A 16 2.38 12.12 -5.63
N VAL A 17 3.38 12.26 -6.51
CA VAL A 17 4.27 11.15 -6.87
C VAL A 17 5.09 10.67 -5.66
N ILE A 18 5.61 11.59 -4.83
CA ILE A 18 6.33 11.23 -3.60
C ILE A 18 5.41 10.49 -2.63
N SER A 19 4.15 10.92 -2.50
CA SER A 19 3.17 10.25 -1.62
C SER A 19 2.83 8.85 -2.11
N ILE A 20 2.66 8.66 -3.43
CA ILE A 20 2.46 7.34 -4.04
C ILE A 20 3.70 6.46 -3.83
N ALA A 21 4.89 7.02 -4.02
CA ALA A 21 6.14 6.31 -3.78
C ALA A 21 6.28 5.91 -2.31
N HIS A 22 5.86 6.74 -1.36
CA HIS A 22 5.82 6.39 0.06
C HIS A 22 4.81 5.27 0.37
N ALA A 23 3.70 5.23 -0.36
CA ALA A 23 2.68 4.20 -0.26
C ALA A 23 3.01 2.90 -1.02
N TRP A 24 4.25 2.76 -1.52
CA TRP A 24 4.68 1.57 -2.28
C TRP A 24 4.39 0.23 -1.57
N PRO A 25 4.50 0.08 -0.23
CA PRO A 25 4.18 -1.18 0.45
C PRO A 25 2.72 -1.60 0.26
N ALA A 26 1.81 -0.64 0.42
CA ALA A 26 0.37 -0.87 0.30
C ALA A 26 -0.03 -1.15 -1.15
N LEU A 27 0.60 -0.47 -2.10
CA LEU A 27 0.40 -0.72 -3.54
C LEU A 27 0.89 -2.11 -3.92
N PHE A 28 2.08 -2.49 -3.46
CA PHE A 28 2.64 -3.82 -3.70
C PHE A 28 1.76 -4.92 -3.12
N LEU A 29 1.30 -4.79 -1.87
CA LEU A 29 0.40 -5.76 -1.24
C LEU A 29 -0.87 -5.98 -2.05
N ASN A 30 -1.52 -4.90 -2.51
CA ASN A 30 -2.71 -4.99 -3.35
C ASN A 30 -2.44 -5.74 -4.66
N ILE A 31 -1.34 -5.42 -5.33
CA ILE A 31 -0.95 -6.09 -6.58
C ILE A 31 -0.63 -7.56 -6.33
N ALA A 32 0.08 -7.89 -5.26
CA ALA A 32 0.46 -9.26 -4.92
C ALA A 32 -0.77 -10.13 -4.61
N VAL A 33 -1.73 -9.61 -3.83
CA VAL A 33 -2.96 -10.34 -3.48
C VAL A 33 -3.86 -10.52 -4.69
N VAL A 34 -4.22 -9.43 -5.38
CA VAL A 34 -5.12 -9.50 -6.54
C VAL A 34 -4.46 -10.27 -7.69
N GLY A 35 -3.17 -10.06 -7.91
CA GLY A 35 -2.38 -10.76 -8.93
C GLY A 35 -2.24 -12.25 -8.62
N GLY A 36 -1.93 -12.62 -7.38
CA GLY A 36 -1.82 -14.01 -6.95
C GLY A 36 -3.12 -14.79 -7.14
N ILE A 37 -4.26 -14.17 -6.81
CA ILE A 37 -5.59 -14.75 -7.06
C ILE A 37 -5.85 -14.90 -8.57
N ARG A 38 -5.61 -13.84 -9.36
CA ARG A 38 -5.83 -13.85 -10.82
C ARG A 38 -4.94 -14.84 -11.57
N ALA A 39 -3.72 -15.04 -11.08
CA ALA A 39 -2.76 -15.97 -11.64
C ALA A 39 -2.95 -17.43 -11.16
N ASN A 40 -3.95 -17.70 -10.30
CA ASN A 40 -4.17 -19.00 -9.67
C ASN A 40 -2.97 -19.52 -8.86
N ILE A 41 -2.14 -18.61 -8.31
CA ILE A 41 -1.02 -18.98 -7.43
C ILE A 41 -1.54 -19.40 -6.06
N PHE A 42 -2.53 -18.65 -5.53
CA PHE A 42 -3.20 -18.94 -4.27
C PHE A 42 -4.72 -18.78 -4.43
N THR A 43 -5.49 -19.58 -3.71
CA THR A 43 -6.95 -19.46 -3.66
C THR A 43 -7.41 -18.28 -2.78
N GLN A 44 -8.69 -17.88 -2.90
CA GLN A 44 -9.22 -16.75 -2.11
C GLN A 44 -9.06 -16.96 -0.58
N THR A 45 -9.14 -18.21 -0.11
CA THR A 45 -8.99 -18.55 1.31
C THR A 45 -7.53 -18.47 1.78
N GLU A 46 -6.56 -18.73 0.89
CA GLU A 46 -5.13 -18.67 1.19
C GLU A 46 -4.57 -17.25 1.08
N ALA A 47 -5.14 -16.44 0.19
CA ALA A 47 -4.70 -15.07 -0.06
C ALA A 47 -4.69 -14.19 1.20
N GLY A 48 -5.59 -14.44 2.16
CA GLY A 48 -5.59 -13.76 3.45
C GLY A 48 -4.35 -14.07 4.30
N ALA A 49 -3.94 -15.33 4.35
CA ALA A 49 -2.74 -15.74 5.08
C ALA A 49 -1.47 -15.19 4.41
N GLU A 50 -1.38 -15.29 3.09
CA GLU A 50 -0.28 -14.72 2.31
C GLU A 50 -0.18 -13.19 2.49
N ALA A 51 -1.31 -12.47 2.51
CA ALA A 51 -1.32 -11.05 2.77
C ALA A 51 -0.72 -10.69 4.14
N VAL A 52 -1.02 -11.48 5.17
CA VAL A 52 -0.44 -11.31 6.52
C VAL A 52 1.07 -11.56 6.49
N LEU A 53 1.54 -12.61 5.80
CA LEU A 53 2.97 -12.89 5.67
C LEU A 53 3.71 -11.78 4.92
N ILE A 54 3.13 -11.29 3.83
CA ILE A 54 3.71 -10.21 3.02
C ILE A 54 3.75 -8.90 3.81
N VAL A 55 2.66 -8.50 4.47
CA VAL A 55 2.65 -7.24 5.25
C VAL A 55 3.60 -7.30 6.44
N GLN A 56 3.71 -8.45 7.11
CA GLN A 56 4.67 -8.62 8.19
C GLN A 56 6.11 -8.49 7.64
N SER A 57 6.40 -9.16 6.53
CA SER A 57 7.72 -9.07 5.88
C SER A 57 8.05 -7.62 5.52
N ILE A 58 7.11 -6.89 4.91
CA ILE A 58 7.33 -5.49 4.58
C ILE A 58 7.55 -4.66 5.85
N GLY A 59 6.71 -4.81 6.88
CA GLY A 59 6.84 -4.08 8.14
C GLY A 59 8.14 -4.36 8.89
N PHE A 60 8.73 -5.54 8.72
CA PHE A 60 10.03 -5.89 9.32
C PHE A 60 11.23 -5.28 8.57
N PHE A 61 11.11 -5.04 7.27
CA PHE A 61 12.20 -4.55 6.42
C PHE A 61 12.05 -3.07 5.99
N ASN A 62 10.97 -2.39 6.39
CA ASN A 62 10.72 -0.96 6.15
C ASN A 62 11.26 -0.11 7.31
#